data_AF-A0A543Q3P2-F1
#
_entry.id   AF-A0A543Q3P2-F1
#
_cell.length_a   1.000
_cell.length_b   1.000
_cell.length_c   1.000
_cell.angle_alpha   90.00
_cell.angle_beta   90.00
_cell.angle_gamma   90.00
#
_symmetry.space_group_name_H-M   'P 1'
#
loop_
_entity.id
_entity.type
_entity.pdbx_description
1 polymer ?
#
loop_
_entity_poly.entity_id
_entity_poly.type
_entity_poly.pdbx_seq_one_letter_code
_entity_poly.pdbx_strand_id
1 'polypeptide(L)'
;MIPKGAINDPGLVGAILDLGLCLDLTTRTALDEVARAYDLLISSYASSGNMPPVNSGGPDLLKRALDCEVIEALHGYRYQRGLPSYDAVRAPFLEDSPLYPGAGFRARNHIQIAVRNIACIKGYFRPIQDASPWGV
;
A
#
# COMPACT_ATOMS: atom_id res chain seq x y z
N MET A 1 -18.47 5.04 -0.16
CA MET A 1 -19.25 3.97 0.48
C MET A 1 -19.00 2.68 -0.27
N ILE A 2 -18.32 1.70 0.33
CA ILE A 2 -18.28 0.33 -0.20
C ILE A 2 -19.56 -0.36 0.28
N PRO A 3 -20.39 -0.95 -0.59
CA PRO A 3 -21.62 -1.59 -0.18
C PRO A 3 -21.34 -2.75 0.79
N LYS A 4 -22.05 -2.80 1.92
CA LYS A 4 -22.01 -3.89 2.93
C LYS A 4 -22.84 -5.11 2.47
N GLY A 5 -22.66 -5.55 1.23
CA GLY A 5 -23.36 -6.71 0.66
C GLY A 5 -22.36 -7.72 0.08
N ALA A 6 -22.75 -9.00 0.06
CA ALA A 6 -21.97 -10.01 -0.66
C ALA A 6 -21.90 -9.63 -2.15
N ILE A 7 -20.70 -9.68 -2.72
CA ILE A 7 -20.50 -9.45 -4.16
C ILE A 7 -20.90 -10.75 -4.87
N ASN A 8 -22.05 -10.76 -5.52
CA ASN A 8 -22.58 -11.94 -6.21
C ASN A 8 -22.00 -12.14 -7.61
N ASP A 9 -21.60 -11.06 -8.27
CA ASP A 9 -21.03 -11.08 -9.63
C ASP A 9 -19.82 -10.13 -9.70
N PRO A 10 -18.60 -10.62 -9.40
CA PRO A 10 -17.40 -9.79 -9.41
C PRO A 10 -16.94 -9.50 -10.85
N GLY A 11 -16.78 -8.22 -11.18
CA GLY A 11 -16.13 -7.80 -12.43
C GLY A 11 -14.61 -7.83 -12.33
N LEU A 12 -13.94 -8.16 -13.44
CA LEU A 12 -12.49 -8.07 -13.58
C LEU A 12 -12.10 -6.93 -14.53
N VAL A 13 -11.12 -6.11 -14.12
CA VAL A 13 -10.51 -5.05 -14.93
C VAL A 13 -9.00 -5.20 -14.89
N GLY A 14 -8.36 -5.15 -16.06
CA GLY A 14 -6.91 -5.07 -16.20
C GLY A 14 -6.47 -3.61 -16.31
N ALA A 15 -5.26 -3.30 -15.84
CA ALA A 15 -4.67 -1.97 -15.96
C ALA A 15 -3.20 -2.09 -16.38
N ILE A 16 -2.75 -1.13 -17.19
CA ILE A 16 -1.35 -0.94 -17.54
C ILE A 16 -0.85 0.23 -16.70
N LEU A 17 0.11 -0.04 -15.81
CA LEU A 17 0.63 0.93 -14.86
C LEU A 17 2.09 1.26 -15.18
N ASP A 18 2.40 2.55 -15.18
CA ASP A 18 3.76 3.07 -15.07
C ASP A 18 3.80 3.91 -13.80
N LEU A 19 4.55 3.42 -12.81
CA LEU A 19 4.50 3.90 -11.43
C LEU A 19 5.22 5.25 -11.21
N GLY A 20 5.86 5.81 -12.24
CA GLY A 20 6.56 7.10 -12.16
C GLY A 20 7.60 7.13 -11.04
N LEU A 21 7.67 8.26 -10.32
CA LEU A 21 8.41 8.33 -9.06
C LEU A 21 7.63 7.56 -7.99
N CYS A 22 8.03 6.32 -7.75
CA CYS A 22 7.36 5.40 -6.82
C CYS A 22 8.07 5.36 -5.47
N LEU A 23 7.31 5.48 -4.38
CA LEU A 23 7.77 5.13 -3.04
C LEU A 23 7.73 3.60 -2.91
N ASP A 24 8.83 2.93 -3.26
CA ASP A 24 8.94 1.47 -3.26
C ASP A 24 9.50 0.98 -1.92
N LEU A 25 8.63 0.46 -1.05
CA LEU A 25 8.96 -0.04 0.29
C LEU A 25 9.75 -1.36 0.29
N THR A 26 10.14 -1.87 -0.88
CA THR A 26 11.17 -2.92 -0.98
C THR A 26 12.59 -2.35 -0.97
N THR A 27 12.74 -1.03 -1.11
CA THR A 27 14.03 -0.35 -1.14
C THR A 27 14.38 0.25 0.22
N ARG A 28 15.67 0.21 0.58
CA ARG A 28 16.15 0.79 1.84
C ARG A 28 15.89 2.29 1.94
N THR A 29 16.13 3.04 0.86
CA THR A 29 15.94 4.49 0.85
C THR A 29 14.49 4.89 1.12
N ALA A 30 13.51 4.18 0.54
CA ALA A 30 12.10 4.43 0.82
C ALA A 30 11.76 4.11 2.28
N LEU A 31 12.23 2.98 2.81
CA LEU A 31 12.03 2.60 4.21
C LEU A 31 12.62 3.64 5.17
N ASP A 32 13.79 4.18 4.86
CA ASP A 32 14.43 5.26 5.65
C ASP A 32 13.65 6.58 5.57
N GLU A 33 12.96 6.88 4.45
CA GLU A 33 12.04 8.02 4.37
C GLU A 33 10.78 7.81 5.21
N VAL A 34 10.18 6.62 5.16
CA VAL A 34 8.99 6.28 5.96
C VAL A 34 9.28 6.33 7.45
N ALA A 35 10.41 5.78 7.90
CA ALA A 35 10.81 5.83 9.31
C ALA A 35 10.95 7.28 9.81
N ARG A 36 11.61 8.16 9.04
CA ARG A 36 11.73 9.58 9.38
C ARG A 36 10.38 10.30 9.39
N ALA A 37 9.49 9.97 8.46
CA ALA A 37 8.14 10.54 8.44
C ALA A 37 7.33 10.12 9.68
N TYR A 38 7.46 8.87 10.12
CA TYR A 38 6.85 8.40 11.38
C TYR A 38 7.37 9.20 12.58
N ASP A 39 8.68 9.39 12.72
CA ASP A 39 9.25 10.14 13.85
C ASP A 39 8.73 11.59 13.91
N LEU A 40 8.65 12.25 12.75
CA LEU A 40 8.08 13.59 12.63
C LEU A 40 6.57 13.61 12.96
N LEU A 41 5.82 12.61 12.50
CA LEU A 41 4.38 12.48 12.76
C LEU A 41 4.12 12.32 14.27
N ILE A 42 4.84 11.42 14.94
CA ILE A 42 4.70 11.19 16.38
C ILE A 42 5.07 12.44 17.18
N SER A 43 6.11 13.16 16.77
CA SER A 43 6.50 14.44 17.39
C SER A 43 5.38 15.49 17.26
N SER A 44 4.69 15.52 16.11
CA SER A 44 3.52 16.38 15.90
C SER A 44 2.35 16.01 16.82
N TYR A 45 2.04 14.72 16.95
CA TYR A 45 1.00 14.22 17.86
C TYR A 45 1.28 14.57 19.33
N ALA A 46 2.52 14.36 19.76
CA ALA A 46 2.96 14.72 21.12
C ALA A 46 2.79 16.22 21.38
N SER A 47 3.11 17.07 20.40
CA SER A 47 2.99 18.53 20.51
C SER A 47 1.54 19.01 20.53
N SER A 48 0.62 18.31 19.85
CA SER A 48 -0.79 18.67 19.82
C SER A 48 -1.61 18.05 20.96
N GLY A 49 -1.02 17.18 21.78
CA GLY A 49 -1.72 16.44 22.83
C GLY A 49 -2.71 15.38 22.31
N ASN A 50 -2.63 15.03 21.03
CA ASN A 50 -3.49 14.01 20.43
C ASN A 50 -2.77 12.66 20.44
N MET A 51 -3.53 11.57 20.30
CA MET A 51 -2.96 10.24 20.13
C MET A 51 -2.94 9.84 18.65
N PRO A 52 -1.83 9.25 18.16
CA PRO A 52 -1.83 8.67 16.82
C PRO A 52 -2.78 7.48 16.76
N PRO A 53 -3.34 7.15 15.58
CA PRO A 53 -4.07 5.92 15.39
C PRO A 53 -3.13 4.73 15.53
N VAL A 54 -3.73 3.53 15.62
CA VAL A 54 -3.00 2.27 15.73
C VAL A 54 -3.38 1.34 14.60
N ASN A 55 -2.41 0.56 14.13
CA ASN A 55 -2.70 -0.57 13.25
C ASN A 55 -3.46 -1.64 14.04
N SER A 56 -4.48 -2.25 13.43
CA SER A 56 -5.35 -3.23 14.07
C SER A 56 -5.91 -4.23 13.04
N GLY A 57 -6.82 -5.11 13.45
CA GLY A 57 -7.46 -6.06 12.54
C GLY A 57 -6.76 -7.42 12.48
N GLY A 58 -6.40 -7.97 13.64
CA GLY A 58 -5.86 -9.33 13.77
C GLY A 58 -4.33 -9.40 13.65
N PRO A 59 -3.77 -10.62 13.58
CA PRO A 59 -2.33 -10.87 13.54
C PRO A 59 -1.61 -10.17 12.37
N ASP A 60 -2.30 -10.04 11.23
CA ASP A 60 -1.75 -9.44 10.00
C ASP A 60 -1.98 -7.92 9.91
N LEU A 61 -2.62 -7.34 10.93
CA LEU A 61 -2.93 -5.92 11.01
C LEU A 61 -3.64 -5.40 9.75
N LEU A 62 -4.76 -6.02 9.36
CA LEU A 62 -5.46 -5.68 8.10
C LEU A 62 -5.98 -4.23 8.05
N LYS A 63 -6.11 -3.56 9.20
CA LYS A 63 -6.51 -2.15 9.33
C LYS A 63 -5.29 -1.30 9.66
N ARG A 64 -4.65 -0.73 8.64
CA ARG A 64 -3.37 -0.02 8.77
C ARG A 64 -3.52 1.49 8.86
N ALA A 65 -4.27 1.95 9.86
CA ALA A 65 -4.58 3.37 10.03
C ALA A 65 -3.30 4.20 10.29
N LEU A 66 -2.37 3.69 11.12
CA LEU A 66 -1.11 4.36 11.38
C LEU A 66 -0.22 4.39 10.14
N ASP A 67 -0.08 3.26 9.43
CA ASP A 67 0.76 3.23 8.22
C ASP A 67 0.22 4.19 7.15
N CYS A 68 -1.10 4.23 6.96
CA CYS A 68 -1.74 5.19 6.06
C CYS A 68 -1.39 6.63 6.44
N GLU A 69 -1.49 6.97 7.71
CA GLU A 69 -1.19 8.32 8.17
C GLU A 69 0.29 8.67 8.05
N VAL A 70 1.20 7.74 8.32
CA VAL A 70 2.65 7.94 8.10
C VAL A 70 2.96 8.24 6.63
N ILE A 71 2.34 7.49 5.71
CA ILE A 71 2.53 7.69 4.27
C ILE A 71 1.96 9.04 3.82
N GLU A 72 0.77 9.42 4.30
CA GLU A 72 0.20 10.74 4.01
C GLU A 72 1.03 11.89 4.61
N ALA A 73 1.55 11.71 5.83
CA ALA A 73 2.45 12.66 6.47
C ALA A 73 3.75 12.83 5.67
N LEU A 74 4.34 11.73 5.20
CA LEU A 74 5.50 11.75 4.31
C LEU A 74 5.22 12.58 3.05
N HIS A 75 4.07 12.36 2.40
CA HIS A 75 3.67 13.15 1.24
C HIS A 75 3.53 14.65 1.58
N GLY A 76 2.91 14.96 2.72
CA GLY A 76 2.81 16.32 3.24
C GLY A 76 4.17 16.98 3.47
N TYR A 77 5.12 16.28 4.11
CA TYR A 77 6.46 16.79 4.37
C TYR A 77 7.26 17.03 3.08
N ARG A 78 7.10 16.15 2.07
CA ARG A 78 7.73 16.36 0.75
C ARG A 78 7.19 17.61 0.08
N TYR A 79 5.87 17.79 0.08
CA TYR A 79 5.22 18.98 -0.48
C TYR A 79 5.73 20.26 0.19
N GLN A 80 5.76 20.31 1.52
CA GLN A 80 6.24 21.47 2.28
C GLN A 80 7.71 21.83 1.98
N ARG A 81 8.53 20.84 1.62
CA ARG A 81 9.95 21.02 1.29
C ARG A 81 10.22 21.23 -0.20
N GLY A 82 9.18 21.32 -1.03
CA GLY A 82 9.31 21.47 -2.48
C GLY A 82 9.96 20.26 -3.17
N LEU A 83 9.88 19.07 -2.55
CA LEU A 83 10.39 17.84 -3.14
C LEU A 83 9.38 17.27 -4.15
N PRO A 84 9.84 16.54 -5.19
CA PRO A 84 8.94 15.88 -6.13
C PRO A 84 7.93 14.97 -5.41
N SER A 85 6.66 15.04 -5.80
CA SER A 85 5.61 14.17 -5.25
C SER A 85 5.81 12.74 -5.73
N TYR A 86 5.55 11.76 -4.87
CA TYR A 86 5.45 10.38 -5.31
C TYR A 86 4.16 10.17 -6.10
N ASP A 87 4.29 9.52 -7.25
CA ASP A 87 3.20 9.20 -8.16
C ASP A 87 2.46 7.91 -7.73
N ALA A 88 3.19 6.99 -7.11
CA ALA A 88 2.65 5.74 -6.57
C ALA A 88 3.41 5.30 -5.31
N VAL A 89 2.80 4.40 -4.54
CA VAL A 89 3.41 3.67 -3.43
C VAL A 89 3.30 2.18 -3.72
N ARG A 90 4.39 1.43 -3.51
CA ARG A 90 4.42 -0.02 -3.67
C ARG A 90 4.96 -0.65 -2.40
N ALA A 91 4.28 -1.67 -1.88
CA ALA A 91 4.73 -2.35 -0.66
C ALA A 91 4.44 -3.86 -0.68
N PRO A 92 5.36 -4.68 -0.14
CA PRO A 92 5.09 -6.08 0.12
C PRO A 92 4.29 -6.25 1.41
N PHE A 93 3.29 -7.13 1.36
CA PHE A 93 2.49 -7.54 2.50
C PHE A 93 2.67 -9.04 2.70
N LEU A 94 3.03 -9.40 3.93
CA LEU A 94 3.23 -10.77 4.36
C LEU A 94 2.11 -11.09 5.35
N GLU A 95 1.27 -12.07 5.00
CA GLU A 95 0.06 -12.46 5.73
C GLU A 95 0.03 -13.98 5.98
N ASP A 96 -0.77 -14.42 6.95
CA ASP A 96 -0.87 -15.81 7.42
C ASP A 96 0.37 -16.34 8.17
N SER A 97 0.35 -17.63 8.48
CA SER A 97 1.43 -18.37 9.11
C SER A 97 2.71 -18.37 8.27
N PRO A 98 3.88 -18.59 8.89
CA PRO A 98 5.10 -18.95 8.17
C PRO A 98 4.84 -20.11 7.20
N LEU A 99 5.47 -20.06 6.03
CA LEU A 99 5.28 -21.06 4.97
C LEU A 99 5.70 -22.48 5.42
N TYR A 100 6.71 -22.55 6.28
CA TYR A 100 7.20 -23.75 6.96
C TYR A 100 7.94 -23.35 8.25
N PRO A 101 8.25 -24.28 9.18
CA PRO A 101 8.94 -23.95 10.43
C PRO A 101 10.27 -23.20 10.18
N GLY A 102 10.41 -22.02 10.77
CA GLY A 102 11.58 -21.15 10.62
C GLY A 102 11.62 -20.29 9.35
N ALA A 103 10.59 -20.33 8.50
CA ALA A 103 10.55 -19.53 7.27
C ALA A 103 10.44 -18.02 7.54
N GLY A 104 11.16 -17.21 6.76
CA GLY A 104 10.91 -15.78 6.62
C GLY A 104 9.75 -15.44 5.66
N PHE A 105 9.31 -16.40 4.85
CA PHE A 105 8.16 -16.27 3.96
C PHE A 105 6.87 -16.67 4.69
N ARG A 106 5.76 -15.99 4.38
CA ARG A 106 4.43 -16.38 4.85
C ARG A 106 3.64 -17.13 3.77
N ALA A 107 2.58 -17.82 4.17
CA ALA A 107 1.72 -18.59 3.28
C ALA A 107 0.98 -17.72 2.26
N ARG A 108 0.71 -16.45 2.58
CA ARG A 108 0.20 -15.46 1.63
C ARG A 108 1.10 -14.23 1.62
N ASN A 109 1.69 -13.93 0.47
CA ASN A 109 2.44 -12.70 0.25
C ASN A 109 1.92 -12.02 -1.02
N HIS A 110 1.68 -10.71 -0.96
CA HIS A 110 1.26 -9.94 -2.13
C HIS A 110 1.87 -8.55 -2.12
N ILE A 111 1.96 -7.95 -3.30
CA ILE A 111 2.29 -6.55 -3.45
C ILE A 111 0.98 -5.76 -3.49
N GLN A 112 0.91 -4.69 -2.71
CA GLN A 112 -0.11 -3.66 -2.89
C GLN A 112 0.51 -2.43 -3.55
N ILE A 113 -0.27 -1.79 -4.43
CA ILE A 113 0.12 -0.57 -5.12
C ILE A 113 -0.99 0.46 -4.87
N ALA A 114 -0.62 1.63 -4.35
CA ALA A 114 -1.49 2.78 -4.26
C ALA A 114 -1.06 3.80 -5.32
N VAL A 115 -1.89 4.01 -6.33
CA VAL A 115 -1.66 5.02 -7.37
C VAL A 115 -2.21 6.36 -6.90
N ARG A 116 -1.36 7.40 -6.87
CA ARG A 116 -1.72 8.75 -6.45
C ARG A 116 -1.86 9.70 -7.63
N ASN A 117 -1.11 9.47 -8.71
CA ASN A 117 -1.18 10.23 -9.94
C ASN A 117 -1.91 9.43 -11.03
N ILE A 118 -3.02 9.95 -11.54
CA ILE A 118 -3.80 9.27 -12.59
C ILE A 118 -2.99 9.06 -13.88
N ALA A 119 -1.97 9.88 -14.13
CA ALA A 119 -1.07 9.71 -15.26
C ALA A 119 -0.25 8.40 -15.20
N CYS A 120 -0.21 7.71 -14.05
CA CYS A 120 0.36 6.38 -13.93
C CYS A 120 -0.49 5.30 -14.61
N ILE A 121 -1.79 5.53 -14.78
CA ILE A 121 -2.69 4.60 -15.46
C ILE A 121 -2.58 4.87 -16.95
N LYS A 122 -1.78 4.08 -17.66
CA LYS A 122 -1.54 4.24 -19.10
C LYS A 122 -2.67 3.64 -19.95
N GLY A 123 -3.46 2.76 -19.35
CA GLY A 123 -4.65 2.19 -19.96
C GLY A 123 -5.32 1.22 -19.00
N TYR A 124 -6.57 0.88 -19.33
CA TYR A 124 -7.32 -0.19 -18.70
C TYR A 124 -8.02 -1.00 -19.79
N PHE A 125 -8.27 -2.26 -19.51
CA PHE A 125 -8.91 -3.17 -20.45
C PHE A 125 -9.79 -4.15 -19.71
N ARG A 126 -10.82 -4.65 -20.40
CA ARG A 126 -11.55 -5.82 -19.95
C ARG A 126 -10.74 -7.05 -20.34
N PRO A 127 -10.26 -7.87 -19.40
CA PRO A 127 -9.53 -9.08 -19.75
C PRO A 127 -10.41 -9.99 -20.60
N ILE A 128 -9.79 -10.64 -21.59
CA ILE A 128 -10.45 -11.66 -22.39
C ILE A 128 -10.75 -12.82 -21.44
N GLN A 129 -12.03 -13.14 -21.27
CA GLN A 129 -12.44 -14.34 -20.54
C GLN A 129 -12.01 -15.55 -21.39
N ASP A 130 -11.38 -16.52 -20.75
CA ASP A 130 -10.90 -17.78 -21.36
C ASP A 130 -9.69 -17.68 -22.30
N ALA A 131 -8.56 -17.21 -21.77
CA ALA A 131 -7.24 -17.51 -22.35
C ALA A 131 -6.49 -18.52 -21.48
N SER A 132 -7.10 -19.66 -21.15
CA SER A 132 -6.36 -20.81 -20.64
C SER A 132 -6.22 -21.89 -21.72
N PRO A 133 -4.99 -22.23 -22.15
CA PRO A 133 -4.74 -23.51 -22.84
C PRO A 133 -4.84 -24.71 -21.89
N TRP A 134 -4.93 -24.48 -20.58
CA TRP A 134 -4.87 -25.49 -19.53
C TRP A 134 -6.03 -25.27 -18.56
N GLY A 135 -7.22 -25.74 -18.94
CA GLY A 135 -8.38 -25.70 -18.06
C GLY A 135 -8.08 -26.37 -16.72
N VAL A 136 -8.01 -25.57 -15.66
CA VAL A 136 -8.06 -25.99 -14.26
C VAL A 136 -8.95 -25.01 -13.50
#